data_AF-A0A3L7N1E0-F1
#
_entry.id   AF-A0A3L7N1E0-F1
#
_cell.length_a   1.000
_cell.length_b   1.000
_cell.length_c   1.000
_cell.angle_alpha   90.00
_cell.angle_beta   90.00
_cell.angle_gamma   90.00
#
_symmetry.space_group_name_H-M   'P 1'
#
loop_
_entity.id
_entity.type
_entity.pdbx_description
1 polymer ?
#
loop_
_entity_poly.entity_id
_entity_poly.type
_entity_poly.pdbx_seq_one_letter_code
_entity_poly.pdbx_strand_id
1 'polypeptide(L)' 'MEKWLCWSSMGAAGLVLLLFILDIAIGLPFGRSSVVVDAIAIICSIAVLLLSWDAFRDLG' A
#
# COMPACT_ATOMS: atom_id res chain seq x y z
N MET A 1 -14.39 -3.12 -17.38
CA MET A 1 -13.77 -4.14 -16.51
C MET A 1 -12.48 -3.63 -15.85
N GLU A 2 -11.67 -2.82 -16.55
CA GLU A 2 -10.33 -2.40 -16.10
C GLU A 2 -10.35 -1.42 -14.91
N LYS A 3 -11.34 -0.51 -14.86
CA LYS A 3 -11.52 0.43 -13.73
C LYS A 3 -11.74 -0.26 -12.38
N TRP A 4 -12.40 -1.42 -12.37
CA TRP A 4 -12.65 -2.21 -11.16
C TRP A 4 -11.38 -2.88 -10.64
N LEU A 5 -10.51 -3.37 -11.54
CA LEU A 5 -9.20 -3.91 -11.14
C LEU A 5 -8.31 -2.82 -10.51
N CYS A 6 -8.32 -1.61 -11.10
CA CYS A 6 -7.55 -0.47 -10.59
C CYS A 6 -8.02 -0.01 -9.20
N TRP A 7 -9.33 -0.03 -8.96
CA TRP A 7 -9.89 0.23 -7.63
C TRP A 7 -9.52 -0.84 -6.61
N SER A 8 -9.55 -2.11 -7.03
CA SER A 8 -9.14 -3.20 -6.15
C SER A 8 -7.65 -3.13 -5.80
N SER A 9 -6.78 -2.77 -6.74
CA SER A 9 -5.34 -2.63 -6.50
C SER A 9 -5.02 -1.43 -5.61
N MET A 10 -5.66 -0.27 -5.84
CA MET A 10 -5.57 0.88 -4.94
C MET A 10 -6.03 0.55 -3.53
N GLY A 11 -7.17 -0.13 -3.41
CA GLY A 11 -7.74 -0.53 -2.11
C GLY A 11 -6.81 -1.46 -1.34
N ALA A 12 -6.27 -2.49 -2.00
CA ALA A 12 -5.33 -3.43 -1.39
C ALA A 12 -4.02 -2.72 -0.98
N ALA A 13 -3.44 -1.90 -1.87
CA ALA A 13 -2.21 -1.16 -1.58
C ALA A 13 -2.39 -0.16 -0.43
N GLY A 14 -3.55 0.52 -0.35
CA GLY A 14 -3.88 1.40 0.76
C GLY A 14 -4.04 0.67 2.09
N LEU A 15 -4.67 -0.51 2.09
CA LEU A 15 -4.80 -1.34 3.28
C LEU A 15 -3.44 -1.83 3.80
N VAL A 16 -2.58 -2.30 2.90
CA VAL A 16 -1.23 -2.77 3.24
C VAL A 16 -0.39 -1.62 3.80
N LEU A 17 -0.43 -0.44 3.16
CA LEU A 17 0.25 0.76 3.64
C LEU A 17 -0.21 1.13 5.06
N LEU A 18 -1.53 1.09 5.31
CA LEU A 18 -2.10 1.40 6.61
C LEU A 18 -1.67 0.40 7.68
N LEU A 19 -1.60 -0.89 7.36
CA LEU A 19 -1.12 -1.93 8.27
C LEU A 19 0.37 -1.74 8.63
N PHE A 20 1.23 -1.36 7.69
CA PHE A 20 2.65 -1.10 7.96
C PHE A 20 2.88 0.19 8.74
N ILE A 21 2.09 1.24 8.49
CA ILE A 21 2.10 2.46 9.33
C ILE A 21 1.66 2.10 10.75
N LEU A 22 0.63 1.28 10.89
CA LEU A 22 0.13 0.84 12.19
C LEU A 22 1.16 -0.02 12.93
N ASP A 23 1.94 -0.85 12.21
CA ASP A 23 3.04 -1.62 12.80
C ASP A 23 4.15 -0.71 13.35
N ILE A 24 4.55 0.34 12.62
CA ILE A 24 5.52 1.32 13.13
C ILE A 24 5.00 2.05 14.37
N ALA A 25 3.71 2.42 14.38
CA ALA A 25 3.10 3.16 15.47
C ALA A 25 2.93 2.30 16.74
N ILE A 26 2.27 1.15 16.63
CA ILE A 26 1.78 0.33 17.75
C ILE A 26 2.58 -0.96 17.93
N GLY A 27 3.29 -1.44 16.90
CA GLY A 27 4.04 -2.70 16.92
C GLY A 27 3.18 -3.95 16.76
N LEU A 28 1.93 -3.80 16.31
CA LEU A 28 1.00 -4.88 15.97
C LEU A 28 0.62 -4.69 14.51
N PRO A 29 0.66 -5.71 13.63
CA PRO A 29 0.70 -7.17 13.89
C PRO A 29 2.07 -7.88 13.73
N PHE A 30 3.14 -7.21 13.31
CA PHE A 30 4.46 -7.82 13.02
C PHE A 30 5.49 -7.67 14.15
N GLY A 31 5.12 -7.05 15.26
CA GLY A 31 5.93 -7.06 16.49
C GLY A 31 7.19 -6.19 16.40
N ARG A 32 7.22 -5.16 15.52
CA ARG A 32 8.45 -4.39 15.22
C ARG A 32 9.62 -5.28 14.80
N SER A 33 9.37 -6.30 13.98
CA SER A 33 10.39 -7.28 13.59
C SER A 33 11.64 -6.63 12.96
N SER A 34 11.47 -5.65 12.07
CA SER A 34 12.57 -4.85 11.54
C SER A 34 12.06 -3.57 10.88
N VAL A 35 12.48 -2.41 11.41
CA VAL A 35 12.14 -1.08 10.86
C VAL A 35 12.53 -0.94 9.39
N VAL A 36 13.55 -1.67 8.94
CA VAL A 36 13.97 -1.71 7.53
C VAL A 36 12.90 -2.35 6.64
N VAL A 37 12.27 -3.43 7.12
CA VAL A 37 11.21 -4.12 6.37
C VAL A 37 9.97 -3.24 6.28
N ASP A 38 9.59 -2.58 7.38
CA ASP A 38 8.46 -1.65 7.38
C ASP A 38 8.69 -0.49 6.40
N ALA A 39 9.89 0.11 6.41
CA ALA A 39 10.24 1.20 5.52
C ALA A 39 10.15 0.79 4.03
N ILE A 40 10.73 -0.37 3.67
CA ILE A 40 10.68 -0.87 2.29
C ILE A 40 9.24 -1.20 1.89
N ALA A 41 8.47 -1.83 2.78
CA ALA A 41 7.09 -2.19 2.51
C ALA A 41 6.19 -0.95 2.33
N ILE A 42 6.40 0.12 3.11
CA ILE A 42 5.71 1.40 2.93
C ILE A 42 6.06 2.00 1.56
N ILE A 43 7.35 2.03 1.19
CA ILE A 43 7.78 2.55 -0.12
C ILE A 43 7.14 1.78 -1.27
N CYS A 44 7.17 0.44 -1.22
CA CYS A 44 6.54 -0.41 -2.23
C CYS A 44 5.03 -0.17 -2.31
N SER A 45 4.35 -0.06 -1.16
CA SER A 45 2.90 0.17 -1.12
C SER A 45 2.52 1.52 -1.71
N ILE A 46 3.30 2.57 -1.42
CA ILE A 46 3.13 3.90 -2.01
C ILE A 46 3.33 3.83 -3.54
N ALA A 47 4.37 3.15 -4.01
CA ALA A 47 4.65 3.01 -5.43
C ALA A 47 3.49 2.33 -6.17
N VAL A 48 2.92 1.26 -5.61
CA VAL A 48 1.76 0.55 -6.20
C VAL A 48 0.50 1.43 -6.18
N LEU A 49 0.29 2.23 -5.13
CA LEU A 49 -0.81 3.18 -5.03
C LEU A 49 -0.73 4.27 -6.10
N LEU A 50 0.46 4.86 -6.28
CA LEU A 50 0.69 5.87 -7.32
C LEU A 50 0.52 5.28 -8.72
N LEU A 51 1.10 4.10 -8.98
CA LEU A 51 0.97 3.43 -10.27
C LEU A 51 -0.50 3.10 -10.59
N SER A 52 -1.25 2.61 -9.60
CA SER A 52 -2.67 2.32 -9.75
C SER A 52 -3.49 3.60 -9.95
N TRP A 53 -3.11 4.70 -9.30
CA TRP A 53 -3.76 6.00 -9.48
C TRP A 53 -3.54 6.57 -10.88
N ASP A 54 -2.31 6.52 -11.39
CA ASP A 54 -1.99 6.95 -12.75
C ASP A 54 -2.72 6.11 -13.78
N ALA A 55 -2.74 4.78 -13.63
CA ALA A 55 -3.51 3.89 -14.49
C ALA A 55 -5.02 4.16 -14.43
N PHE A 56 -5.58 4.49 -13.25
CA PHE A 56 -6.99 4.85 -13.11
C PHE A 56 -7.32 6.16 -13.83
N ARG A 57 -6.41 7.15 -13.78
CA ARG A 57 -6.55 8.43 -14.47
C ARG A 57 -6.43 8.29 -15.99
N ASP A 58 -5.54 7.41 -16.47
CA ASP A 58 -5.33 7.15 -17.90
C ASP A 58 -6.55 6.45 -18.54
N LEU A 59 -7.21 5.56 -17.78
CA LEU A 59 -8.47 4.92 -18.16
C LEU A 59 -9.70 5.84 -18.04
N GLY A 60 -9.54 7.06 -17.50
CA GLY A 60 -10.58 8.01 -17.11
C GLY A 60 -11.37 8.56 -18.27
#